data_AF-A0A924WWF1-F1
#
_entry.id   AF-A0A924WWF1-F1
#
_cell.length_a   1.000
_cell.length_b   1.000
_cell.length_c   1.000
_cell.angle_alpha   90.00
_cell.angle_beta   90.00
_cell.angle_gamma   90.00
#
_symmetry.space_group_name_H-M   'P 1'
#
loop_
_entity.id
_entity.type
_entity.pdbx_description
1 polymer ?
#
loop_
_entity_poly.entity_id
_entity_poly.type
_entity_poly.pdbx_seq_one_letter_code
_entity_poly.pdbx_strand_id
1 'polypeptide(L)'
;MATVRNYKPTRGGIMLDTLKQLLAHQYEASLCALNLAVVRCPEAIWDQHVAKWKFCQAAFHAVVFTDLYLQPGDDVEALKSQPFHVTHKGVFRDYEEFEDRPQVLLYEKPFVLTYLQNVRDKAQETITRESAEVLAGPSGFHWRKCSRAELHVYNIRHIQHHAAQLSLRLRLDAIVDIPWVGHAWKDA
;
A
#
# COMPACT_ATOMS: atom_id res chain seq x y z
N MET A 1 21.23 -43.14 -12.23
CA MET A 1 19.92 -42.72 -11.67
C MET A 1 20.19 -41.96 -10.38
N ALA A 2 20.11 -40.63 -10.41
CA ALA A 2 20.27 -39.81 -9.22
C ALA A 2 18.95 -39.80 -8.44
N THR A 3 19.01 -40.19 -7.18
CA THR A 3 17.89 -40.23 -6.23
C THR A 3 17.35 -38.81 -6.02
N VAL A 4 16.13 -38.58 -6.47
CA VAL A 4 15.35 -37.38 -6.13
C VAL A 4 15.12 -37.42 -4.62
N ARG A 5 15.87 -36.60 -3.86
CA ARG A 5 15.60 -36.39 -2.44
C ARG A 5 14.25 -35.69 -2.34
N ASN A 6 13.26 -36.38 -1.77
CA ASN A 6 12.01 -35.77 -1.33
C ASN A 6 12.33 -34.69 -0.29
N TYR A 7 12.31 -33.43 -0.72
CA TYR A 7 12.43 -32.27 0.17
C TYR A 7 11.15 -32.18 1.02
N LYS A 8 11.28 -32.39 2.33
CA LYS A 8 10.23 -32.02 3.30
C LYS A 8 10.61 -30.68 3.91
N PRO A 9 9.79 -29.63 3.75
CA PRO A 9 10.07 -28.32 4.32
C PRO A 9 10.13 -28.38 5.84
N THR A 10 11.03 -27.59 6.44
CA THR A 10 11.13 -27.47 7.90
C THR A 10 9.90 -26.75 8.46
N ARG A 11 9.58 -26.98 9.74
CA ARG A 11 8.47 -26.26 10.41
C ARG A 11 8.64 -24.73 10.33
N GLY A 12 9.88 -24.25 10.42
CA GLY A 12 10.21 -22.83 10.25
C GLY A 12 9.92 -22.31 8.83
N GLY A 13 10.28 -23.08 7.79
CA GLY A 13 9.94 -22.73 6.40
C GLY A 13 8.43 -22.65 6.17
N ILE A 14 7.67 -23.62 6.67
CA ILE A 14 6.20 -23.62 6.56
C ILE A 14 5.58 -22.37 7.20
N MET A 15 6.05 -21.97 8.38
CA MET A 15 5.53 -20.78 9.07
C MET A 15 5.88 -19.49 8.32
N LEU A 16 7.09 -19.37 7.77
CA LEU A 16 7.50 -18.24 6.95
C LEU A 16 6.63 -18.13 5.70
N ASP A 17 6.45 -19.22 4.97
CA ASP A 17 5.63 -19.24 3.75
C ASP A 17 4.16 -18.89 4.05
N THR A 18 3.63 -19.40 5.17
CA THR A 18 2.27 -19.07 5.62
C THR A 18 2.13 -17.58 5.94
N LEU A 19 3.11 -16.98 6.64
CA LEU A 19 3.09 -15.55 6.95
C LEU A 19 3.22 -14.70 5.68
N LYS A 20 4.13 -15.04 4.77
CA LYS A 20 4.30 -14.33 3.49
C LYS A 20 3.02 -14.40 2.66
N GLN A 21 2.41 -15.57 2.55
CA GLN A 21 1.14 -15.74 1.84
C GLN A 21 0.01 -14.93 2.48
N LEU A 22 -0.08 -14.90 3.82
CA LEU A 22 -1.05 -14.08 4.54
C LEU A 22 -0.85 -12.59 4.22
N LEU A 23 0.38 -12.09 4.35
CA LEU A 23 0.69 -10.68 4.10
C LEU A 23 0.38 -10.30 2.65
N ALA A 24 0.81 -11.13 1.68
CA ALA A 24 0.53 -10.92 0.26
C ALA A 24 -0.98 -10.79 -0.01
N HIS A 25 -1.78 -11.72 0.51
CA HIS A 25 -3.23 -11.69 0.30
C HIS A 25 -3.92 -10.50 0.99
N GLN A 26 -3.42 -10.05 2.14
CA GLN A 26 -3.98 -8.91 2.86
C GLN A 26 -3.57 -7.56 2.25
N TYR A 27 -2.37 -7.47 1.65
CA TYR A 27 -2.01 -6.35 0.79
C TYR A 27 -2.93 -6.29 -0.44
N GLU A 28 -3.12 -7.40 -1.16
CA GLU A 28 -4.02 -7.46 -2.31
C GLU A 28 -5.44 -7.02 -1.95
N ALA A 29 -5.99 -7.53 -0.85
CA ALA A 29 -7.34 -7.20 -0.41
C ALA A 29 -7.51 -5.72 -0.03
N SER A 30 -6.56 -5.17 0.73
CA SER A 30 -6.59 -3.77 1.16
C SER A 30 -6.38 -2.79 0.00
N LEU A 31 -5.43 -3.08 -0.89
CA LEU A 31 -5.19 -2.29 -2.11
C LEU A 31 -6.37 -2.39 -3.08
N CYS A 32 -7.02 -3.56 -3.20
CA CYS A 32 -8.23 -3.72 -4.00
C CYS A 32 -9.39 -2.88 -3.45
N ALA A 33 -9.60 -2.86 -2.13
CA ALA A 33 -10.61 -2.00 -1.52
C ALA A 33 -10.35 -0.51 -1.78
N LEU A 34 -9.09 -0.07 -1.69
CA LEU A 34 -8.69 1.29 -2.05
C LEU A 34 -8.92 1.56 -3.55
N ASN A 35 -8.53 0.64 -4.42
CA ASN A 35 -8.73 0.74 -5.87
C ASN A 35 -10.21 0.90 -6.22
N LEU A 36 -11.08 0.07 -5.65
CA LEU A 36 -12.53 0.16 -5.88
C LEU A 36 -13.09 1.52 -5.45
N ALA A 37 -12.62 2.07 -4.33
CA ALA A 37 -13.01 3.42 -3.89
C ALA A 37 -12.57 4.49 -4.89
N VAL A 38 -11.35 4.40 -5.45
CA VAL A 38 -10.85 5.36 -6.45
C VAL A 38 -11.57 5.23 -7.79
N VAL A 39 -11.73 4.00 -8.30
CA VAL A 39 -12.41 3.72 -9.58
C VAL A 39 -13.85 4.22 -9.56
N ARG A 40 -14.60 3.90 -8.49
CA ARG A 40 -16.03 4.21 -8.40
C ARG A 40 -16.33 5.65 -7.95
N CYS A 41 -15.32 6.44 -7.58
CA CYS A 41 -15.52 7.83 -7.17
C CYS A 41 -16.00 8.69 -8.36
N PRO A 42 -17.16 9.34 -8.31
CA PRO A 42 -17.58 10.27 -9.37
C PRO A 42 -16.64 11.48 -9.46
N GLU A 43 -16.47 12.05 -10.66
CA GLU A 43 -15.61 13.24 -10.84
C GLU A 43 -16.04 14.41 -9.96
N ALA A 44 -17.34 14.60 -9.76
CA ALA A 44 -17.89 15.65 -8.90
C ALA A 44 -17.46 15.56 -7.42
N ILE A 45 -17.04 14.37 -6.95
CA ILE A 45 -16.61 14.11 -5.56
C ILE A 45 -15.09 14.08 -5.43
N TRP A 46 -14.36 13.90 -6.54
CA TRP A 46 -12.92 13.65 -6.53
C TRP A 46 -12.10 14.75 -5.82
N ASP A 47 -12.52 16.01 -5.94
CA ASP A 47 -11.88 17.15 -5.27
C ASP A 47 -12.66 17.69 -4.06
N GLN A 48 -13.67 16.93 -3.58
CA GLN A 48 -14.43 17.25 -2.38
C GLN A 48 -13.74 16.73 -1.12
N HIS A 49 -14.13 17.29 0.02
CA HIS A 49 -13.49 16.97 1.30
C HIS A 49 -13.84 15.56 1.81
N VAL A 50 -12.80 14.85 2.23
CA VAL A 50 -12.81 13.66 3.10
C VAL A 50 -12.07 14.05 4.37
N ALA A 51 -12.84 14.37 5.42
CA ALA A 51 -12.30 14.94 6.66
C ALA A 51 -11.43 16.18 6.40
N LYS A 52 -10.14 16.16 6.80
CA LYS A 52 -9.20 17.28 6.63
C LYS A 52 -8.58 17.39 5.23
N TRP A 53 -8.80 16.40 4.36
CA TRP A 53 -8.19 16.32 3.03
C TRP A 53 -9.26 16.35 1.94
N LYS A 54 -8.86 16.50 0.68
CA LYS A 54 -9.71 16.15 -0.46
C LYS A 54 -9.66 14.65 -0.73
N PHE A 55 -10.67 14.11 -1.41
CA PHE A 55 -10.73 12.69 -1.77
C PHE A 55 -9.48 12.25 -2.54
N CYS A 56 -9.07 13.02 -3.56
CA CYS A 56 -7.87 12.78 -4.35
C CYS A 56 -6.58 12.78 -3.50
N GLN A 57 -6.47 13.69 -2.54
CA GLN A 57 -5.33 13.80 -1.62
C GLN A 57 -5.27 12.62 -0.66
N ALA A 58 -6.41 12.21 -0.09
CA ALA A 58 -6.50 11.05 0.79
C ALA A 58 -6.18 9.74 0.05
N ALA A 59 -6.67 9.59 -1.18
CA ALA A 59 -6.35 8.45 -2.03
C ALA A 59 -4.85 8.39 -2.36
N PHE A 60 -4.27 9.50 -2.79
CA PHE A 60 -2.84 9.58 -3.09
C PHE A 60 -1.98 9.34 -1.84
N HIS A 61 -2.36 9.92 -0.69
CA HIS A 61 -1.71 9.72 0.60
C HIS A 61 -1.63 8.23 0.95
N ALA A 62 -2.75 7.51 0.82
CA ALA A 62 -2.80 6.09 1.12
C ALA A 62 -1.78 5.30 0.26
N VAL A 63 -1.69 5.60 -1.03
CA VAL A 63 -0.78 4.92 -1.96
C VAL A 63 0.69 5.28 -1.69
N VAL A 64 1.03 6.57 -1.53
CA VAL A 64 2.43 6.99 -1.35
C VAL A 64 3.03 6.52 -0.03
N PHE A 65 2.25 6.51 1.07
CA PHE A 65 2.73 5.94 2.33
C PHE A 65 2.81 4.42 2.30
N THR A 66 1.97 3.77 1.49
CA THR A 66 2.15 2.34 1.22
C THR A 66 3.49 2.08 0.57
N ASP A 67 3.84 2.87 -0.44
CA ASP A 67 5.11 2.78 -1.17
C ASP A 67 6.34 3.02 -0.28
N LEU A 68 6.23 4.05 0.59
CA LEU A 68 7.23 4.37 1.59
C LEU A 68 7.46 3.17 2.52
N TYR A 69 6.43 2.66 3.18
CA TYR A 69 6.59 1.57 4.15
C TYR A 69 6.93 0.21 3.54
N LEU A 70 6.90 0.07 2.22
CA LEU A 70 7.47 -1.09 1.52
C LEU A 70 9.00 -0.98 1.36
N GLN A 71 9.60 0.21 1.51
CA GLN A 71 11.06 0.37 1.55
C GLN A 71 11.69 -0.43 2.69
N PRO A 72 12.94 -0.91 2.53
CA PRO A 72 13.67 -1.62 3.59
C PRO A 72 13.98 -0.72 4.80
N GLY A 73 13.92 0.61 4.64
CA GLY A 73 14.10 1.56 5.74
C GLY A 73 13.68 2.98 5.35
N ASP A 74 14.04 3.94 6.19
CA ASP A 74 13.66 5.36 6.10
C ASP A 74 14.49 6.22 5.13
N ASP A 75 15.23 5.59 4.20
CA ASP A 75 15.94 6.29 3.13
C ASP A 75 14.97 6.84 2.08
N VAL A 76 14.54 8.08 2.27
CA VAL A 76 13.64 8.81 1.38
C VAL A 76 14.29 9.08 0.01
N GLU A 77 15.61 9.24 -0.06
CA GLU A 77 16.30 9.45 -1.33
C GLU A 77 16.32 8.18 -2.19
N ALA A 78 16.43 7.01 -1.56
CA ALA A 78 16.26 5.73 -2.25
C ALA A 78 14.85 5.57 -2.83
N LEU A 79 13.81 6.03 -2.12
CA LEU A 79 12.44 6.06 -2.63
C LEU A 79 12.31 6.98 -3.85
N LYS A 80 12.80 8.21 -3.75
CA LYS A 80 12.78 9.23 -4.81
C LYS A 80 13.54 8.80 -6.07
N SER A 81 14.55 7.95 -5.90
CA SER A 81 15.36 7.41 -6.99
C SER A 81 14.70 6.26 -7.75
N GLN A 82 13.54 5.76 -7.32
CA GLN A 82 12.83 4.70 -8.03
C GLN A 82 12.31 5.18 -9.38
N PRO A 83 12.27 4.32 -10.42
CA PRO A 83 11.87 4.72 -11.77
C PRO A 83 10.54 5.46 -11.85
N PHE A 84 9.54 5.01 -11.07
CA PHE A 84 8.22 5.66 -11.03
C PHE A 84 8.29 7.09 -10.46
N HIS A 85 9.05 7.30 -9.39
CA HIS A 85 9.24 8.61 -8.77
C HIS A 85 10.04 9.55 -9.68
N VAL A 86 11.13 9.06 -10.28
CA VAL A 86 11.98 9.84 -11.19
C VAL A 86 11.20 10.33 -12.41
N THR A 87 10.33 9.49 -12.97
CA THR A 87 9.52 9.84 -14.16
C THR A 87 8.43 10.86 -13.83
N HIS A 88 7.96 10.91 -12.58
CA HIS A 88 6.80 11.72 -12.18
C HIS A 88 7.10 12.70 -11.04
N LYS A 89 8.34 13.18 -10.90
CA LYS A 89 8.81 14.02 -9.78
C LYS A 89 7.84 15.16 -9.40
N GLY A 90 7.29 15.86 -10.40
CA GLY A 90 6.39 16.99 -10.18
C GLY A 90 5.10 16.66 -9.40
N VAL A 91 4.65 15.40 -9.44
CA VAL A 91 3.46 14.93 -8.72
C VAL A 91 3.76 14.68 -7.25
N PHE A 92 4.99 14.33 -6.90
CA PHE A 92 5.38 13.98 -5.53
C PHE A 92 5.83 15.17 -4.67
N ARG A 93 5.74 16.42 -5.17
CA ARG A 93 6.29 17.61 -4.49
C ARG A 93 5.76 17.80 -3.06
N ASP A 94 4.50 17.48 -2.80
CA ASP A 94 3.94 17.56 -1.44
C ASP A 94 4.61 16.59 -0.45
N TYR A 95 5.23 15.52 -0.95
CA TYR A 95 5.80 14.39 -0.19
C TYR A 95 7.34 14.28 -0.30
N GLU A 96 8.04 15.29 -0.83
CA GLU A 96 9.51 15.24 -1.01
C GLU A 96 10.28 14.89 0.26
N GLU A 97 9.81 15.41 1.41
CA GLU A 97 10.45 15.25 2.72
C GLU A 97 9.65 14.36 3.68
N PHE A 98 8.47 13.88 3.26
CA PHE A 98 7.52 13.13 4.11
C PHE A 98 7.21 13.80 5.47
N GLU A 99 7.27 15.14 5.52
CA GLU A 99 6.93 15.96 6.69
C GLU A 99 5.42 16.04 6.92
N ASP A 100 5.02 16.27 8.18
CA ASP A 100 3.62 16.55 8.51
C ASP A 100 3.26 17.98 8.12
N ARG A 101 2.87 18.16 6.85
CA ARG A 101 2.39 19.42 6.30
C ARG A 101 1.11 19.24 5.49
N PRO A 102 0.28 20.29 5.37
CA PRO A 102 -0.90 20.24 4.51
C PRO A 102 -0.53 19.99 3.04
N GLN A 103 -1.24 19.09 2.39
CA GLN A 103 -1.13 18.85 0.95
C GLN A 103 -1.78 20.00 0.18
N VAL A 104 -1.10 20.50 -0.85
CA VAL A 104 -1.58 21.59 -1.70
C VAL A 104 -1.94 21.09 -3.09
N LEU A 105 -1.26 20.05 -3.59
CA LEU A 105 -1.52 19.47 -4.89
C LEU A 105 -2.85 18.71 -4.90
N LEU A 106 -3.46 18.71 -6.09
CA LEU A 106 -4.54 17.81 -6.46
C LEU A 106 -3.98 16.74 -7.37
N TYR A 107 -4.56 15.56 -7.30
CA TYR A 107 -4.05 14.37 -7.98
C TYR A 107 -5.07 13.90 -8.98
N GLU A 108 -4.66 13.63 -10.22
CA GLU A 108 -5.55 13.08 -11.22
C GLU A 108 -5.89 11.63 -10.89
N LYS A 109 -7.17 11.25 -11.04
CA LYS A 109 -7.61 9.87 -10.79
C LYS A 109 -6.81 8.83 -11.61
N PRO A 110 -6.59 8.99 -12.92
CA PRO A 110 -5.81 8.01 -13.70
C PRO A 110 -4.38 7.84 -13.17
N PHE A 111 -3.78 8.93 -12.66
CA PHE A 111 -2.45 8.87 -12.06
C PHE A 111 -2.45 8.04 -10.77
N VAL A 112 -3.41 8.30 -9.87
CA VAL A 112 -3.54 7.54 -8.61
C VAL A 112 -3.72 6.05 -8.88
N LEU A 113 -4.55 5.68 -9.86
CA LEU A 113 -4.75 4.28 -10.26
C LEU A 113 -3.48 3.64 -10.84
N THR A 114 -2.77 4.36 -11.71
CA THR A 114 -1.50 3.90 -12.28
C THR A 114 -0.45 3.67 -11.19
N TYR A 115 -0.33 4.61 -10.26
CA TYR A 115 0.60 4.49 -9.14
C TYR A 115 0.22 3.38 -8.17
N LEU A 116 -1.09 3.20 -7.90
CA LEU A 116 -1.59 2.11 -7.07
C LEU A 116 -1.18 0.75 -7.62
N GLN A 117 -1.29 0.53 -8.93
CA GLN A 117 -0.86 -0.73 -9.55
C GLN A 117 0.65 -0.94 -9.43
N ASN A 118 1.46 0.11 -9.65
CA ASN A 118 2.91 0.04 -9.43
C ASN A 118 3.25 -0.35 -7.97
N VAL A 119 2.56 0.24 -6.99
CA VAL A 119 2.75 -0.07 -5.56
C VAL A 119 2.26 -1.48 -5.21
N ARG A 120 1.20 -1.96 -5.86
CA ARG A 120 0.72 -3.34 -5.70
C ARG A 120 1.75 -4.35 -6.17
N ASP A 121 2.34 -4.15 -7.35
CA ASP A 121 3.38 -5.04 -7.88
C ASP A 121 4.60 -5.06 -6.95
N LYS A 122 5.01 -3.89 -6.47
CA LYS A 122 6.07 -3.75 -5.46
C LYS A 122 5.73 -4.47 -4.16
N ALA A 123 4.48 -4.44 -3.69
CA ALA A 123 4.09 -5.16 -2.48
C ALA A 123 4.30 -6.68 -2.63
N GLN A 124 3.91 -7.26 -3.77
CA GLN A 124 4.14 -8.69 -4.06
C GLN A 124 5.64 -9.03 -4.12
N GLU A 125 6.42 -8.18 -4.80
CA GLU A 125 7.87 -8.37 -4.90
C GLU A 125 8.56 -8.28 -3.54
N THR A 126 8.24 -7.25 -2.75
CA THR A 126 8.78 -7.07 -1.40
C THR A 126 8.46 -8.28 -0.54
N ILE A 127 7.19 -8.69 -0.45
CA ILE A 127 6.79 -9.85 0.35
C ILE A 127 7.48 -11.13 -0.11
N THR A 128 7.65 -11.33 -1.42
CA THR A 128 8.37 -12.51 -1.95
C THR A 128 9.83 -12.55 -1.49
N ARG A 129 10.47 -11.39 -1.35
CA ARG A 129 11.88 -11.26 -0.93
C ARG A 129 12.09 -11.31 0.58
N GLU A 130 11.04 -11.13 1.38
CA GLU A 130 11.14 -11.19 2.84
C GLU A 130 11.67 -12.55 3.33
N SER A 131 12.51 -12.49 4.36
CA SER A 131 13.10 -13.63 5.06
C SER A 131 12.69 -13.63 6.54
N ALA A 132 12.86 -14.76 7.23
CA ALA A 132 12.51 -14.84 8.65
C ALA A 132 13.32 -13.87 9.50
N GLU A 133 14.61 -13.70 9.17
CA GLU A 133 15.54 -12.82 9.86
C GLU A 133 15.14 -11.35 9.69
N VAL A 134 14.81 -10.94 8.46
CA VAL A 134 14.39 -9.56 8.17
C VAL A 134 13.05 -9.26 8.82
N LEU A 135 12.07 -10.17 8.73
CA LEU A 135 10.74 -10.01 9.33
C LEU A 135 10.79 -9.88 10.85
N ALA A 136 11.69 -10.61 11.52
CA ALA A 136 11.90 -10.54 12.96
C ALA A 136 12.76 -9.33 13.39
N GLY A 137 13.49 -8.72 12.46
CA GLY A 137 14.32 -7.55 12.67
C GLY A 137 13.53 -6.25 12.81
N PRO A 138 14.21 -5.12 13.04
CA PRO A 138 13.58 -3.81 13.14
C PRO A 138 12.92 -3.40 11.82
N SER A 139 11.91 -2.52 11.90
CA SER A 139 11.15 -2.01 10.75
C SER A 139 12.00 -1.32 9.68
N GLY A 140 13.16 -0.80 10.06
CA GLY A 140 14.02 0.05 9.24
C GLY A 140 13.67 1.55 9.30
N PHE A 141 12.63 1.93 10.04
CA PHE A 141 12.17 3.32 10.18
C PHE A 141 12.35 3.83 11.59
N HIS A 142 13.16 4.88 11.80
CA HIS A 142 13.47 5.38 13.14
C HIS A 142 12.24 5.86 13.93
N TRP A 143 11.17 6.28 13.25
CA TRP A 143 9.89 6.69 13.85
C TRP A 143 8.85 5.56 14.00
N ARG A 144 9.16 4.33 13.56
CA ARG A 144 8.32 3.13 13.75
C ARG A 144 9.12 2.06 14.48
N LYS A 145 9.17 2.17 15.81
CA LYS A 145 9.87 1.23 16.70
C LYS A 145 9.09 -0.08 16.86
N CYS A 146 9.04 -0.86 15.79
CA CYS A 146 8.42 -2.18 15.72
C CYS A 146 9.27 -3.09 14.83
N SER A 147 8.89 -4.36 14.73
CA SER A 147 9.47 -5.29 13.78
C SER A 147 9.06 -4.99 12.34
N ARG A 148 9.82 -5.51 11.37
CA ARG A 148 9.45 -5.46 9.95
C ARG A 148 8.10 -6.14 9.69
N ALA A 149 7.83 -7.28 10.34
CA ALA A 149 6.54 -7.95 10.24
C ALA A 149 5.37 -7.06 10.74
N GLU A 150 5.55 -6.38 11.87
CA GLU A 150 4.55 -5.42 12.37
C GLU A 150 4.38 -4.22 11.46
N LEU A 151 5.45 -3.74 10.80
CA LEU A 151 5.34 -2.66 9.82
C LEU A 151 4.46 -3.04 8.63
N HIS A 152 4.55 -4.29 8.13
CA HIS A 152 3.64 -4.76 7.07
C HIS A 152 2.18 -4.73 7.53
N VAL A 153 1.89 -5.22 8.74
CA VAL A 153 0.53 -5.18 9.30
C VAL A 153 0.07 -3.75 9.52
N TYR A 154 0.94 -2.86 10.02
CA TYR A 154 0.66 -1.43 10.17
C TYR A 154 0.28 -0.80 8.82
N ASN A 155 1.05 -1.10 7.77
CA ASN A 155 0.83 -0.57 6.44
C ASN A 155 -0.51 -1.05 5.86
N ILE A 156 -0.84 -2.34 5.97
CA ILE A 156 -2.15 -2.90 5.58
C ILE A 156 -3.30 -2.19 6.31
N ARG A 157 -3.16 -1.97 7.63
CA ARG A 157 -4.17 -1.25 8.43
C ARG A 157 -4.32 0.21 8.01
N HIS A 158 -3.22 0.87 7.65
CA HIS A 158 -3.23 2.22 7.11
C HIS A 158 -3.97 2.31 5.78
N ILE A 159 -3.74 1.38 4.86
CA ILE A 159 -4.48 1.29 3.59
C ILE A 159 -5.98 1.12 3.87
N GLN A 160 -6.34 0.15 4.72
CA GLN A 160 -7.74 -0.11 5.09
C GLN A 160 -8.40 1.09 5.77
N HIS A 161 -7.68 1.81 6.62
CA HIS A 161 -8.17 3.01 7.28
C HIS A 161 -8.61 4.08 6.28
N HIS A 162 -7.78 4.38 5.28
CA HIS A 162 -8.13 5.35 4.24
C HIS A 162 -9.16 4.81 3.26
N ALA A 163 -9.08 3.55 2.87
CA ALA A 163 -10.11 2.93 2.02
C ALA A 163 -11.50 3.01 2.67
N ALA A 164 -11.61 2.81 3.98
CA ALA A 164 -12.86 2.94 4.72
C ALA A 164 -13.36 4.39 4.78
N GLN A 165 -12.48 5.38 5.01
CA GLN A 165 -12.83 6.80 4.98
C GLN A 165 -13.40 7.22 3.61
N LEU A 166 -12.71 6.84 2.53
CA LEU A 166 -13.14 7.11 1.17
C LEU A 166 -14.47 6.42 0.86
N SER A 167 -14.60 5.14 1.22
CA SER A 167 -15.84 4.36 1.01
C SER A 167 -17.04 4.98 1.74
N LEU A 168 -16.84 5.45 2.98
CA LEU A 168 -17.88 6.16 3.72
C LEU A 168 -18.30 7.44 2.98
N ARG A 169 -17.35 8.21 2.45
CA ARG A 169 -17.68 9.44 1.73
C ARG A 169 -18.49 9.15 0.47
N LEU A 170 -18.13 8.12 -0.30
CA LEU A 170 -18.85 7.67 -1.49
C LEU A 170 -20.29 7.29 -1.19
N ARG A 171 -20.52 6.55 -0.09
CA ARG A 171 -21.88 6.19 0.33
C ARG A 171 -22.71 7.43 0.66
N LEU A 172 -22.13 8.37 1.41
CA LEU A 172 -22.85 9.54 1.88
C LEU A 172 -23.09 10.60 0.80
N ASP A 173 -22.15 10.82 -0.12
CA ASP A 173 -22.27 11.87 -1.15
C ASP A 173 -22.84 11.38 -2.49
N ALA A 174 -22.65 10.10 -2.83
CA ALA A 174 -23.00 9.57 -4.15
C ALA A 174 -23.83 8.29 -4.12
N ILE A 175 -24.16 7.74 -2.94
CA ILE A 175 -24.90 6.47 -2.82
C ILE A 175 -24.13 5.34 -3.54
N VAL A 176 -22.79 5.42 -3.53
CA VAL A 176 -21.91 4.42 -4.13
C VAL A 176 -21.39 3.50 -3.04
N ASP A 177 -21.64 2.21 -3.19
CA ASP A 177 -21.15 1.18 -2.28
C ASP A 177 -19.85 0.54 -2.77
N ILE A 178 -18.94 0.33 -1.82
CA ILE A 178 -17.70 -0.44 -2.00
C ILE A 178 -17.86 -1.78 -1.29
N PRO A 179 -17.76 -2.92 -2.00
CA PRO A 179 -17.90 -4.23 -1.39
C PRO A 179 -16.69 -4.55 -0.51
N TRP A 180 -16.92 -5.39 0.49
CA TRP A 180 -15.84 -5.96 1.28
C TRP A 180 -14.95 -6.87 0.42
N VAL A 181 -13.63 -6.62 0.47
CA VAL A 181 -12.62 -7.49 -0.14
C VAL A 181 -11.93 -8.26 0.98
N GLY A 182 -12.32 -9.52 1.18
CA GLY A 182 -11.81 -10.34 2.28
C GLY A 182 -10.46 -10.99 2.01
N HIS A 183 -10.15 -11.25 0.74
CA HIS A 183 -8.95 -11.98 0.32
C HIS A 183 -8.68 -11.73 -1.16
N ALA A 184 -7.39 -11.53 -1.49
CA ALA A 184 -6.88 -11.33 -2.84
C ALA A 184 -7.51 -10.15 -3.61
N TRP A 185 -6.94 -9.86 -4.77
CA TRP A 185 -7.43 -8.82 -5.65
C TRP A 185 -8.64 -9.31 -6.43
N LYS A 186 -9.56 -8.39 -6.69
CA LYS A 186 -10.73 -8.59 -7.52
C LYS A 186 -10.71 -7.52 -8.60
N ASP A 187 -10.78 -7.95 -9.85
CA ASP A 187 -10.91 -7.02 -10.96
C ASP A 187 -12.25 -6.26 -10.83
N ALA A 188 -12.20 -4.97 -11.11
CA ALA A 188 -13.26 -4.00 -10.84
C ALA A 188 -14.44 -4.11 -11.81
#